data_AF-A0A6J8DPC3-F1
#
_entry.id   AF-A0A6J8DPC3-F1
#
_cell.length_a   1.000
_cell.length_b   1.000
_cell.length_c   1.000
_cell.angle_alpha   90.00
_cell.angle_beta   90.00
_cell.angle_gamma   90.00
#
_symmetry.space_group_name_H-M   'P 1'
#
loop_
_entity.id
_entity.type
_entity.pdbx_description
1 polymer ?
#
loop_
_entity_poly.entity_id
_entity_poly.type
_entity_poly.pdbx_seq_one_letter_code
_entity_poly.pdbx_strand_id
1 'polypeptide(L)'
;MAPKKSFKDIISETTIDDIEEPDATKYINLLKDKIVIDQFPLKIKIIITSEFATPIAFDRIESHYSHPAKVVLTQNNLSKFYDDLIDKFKAWVDQFQERGSGLPFVIYCDFEACNIPMQSCTPDPDKSYTKPISKQEINSYGMYVHSDYPEIYKSQYFHYDGDDVVKNMWKKIMSIFKK
;
A
#
# COMPACT_ATOMS: atom_id res chain seq x y z
N MET A 1 38.35 -35.02 13.48
CA MET A 1 37.01 -34.43 13.25
C MET A 1 37.22 -33.12 12.51
N ALA A 2 36.80 -33.03 11.25
CA ALA A 2 36.93 -31.78 10.48
C ALA A 2 35.97 -30.71 11.05
N PRO A 3 36.39 -29.44 11.13
CA PRO A 3 35.51 -28.38 11.62
C PRO A 3 34.34 -28.22 10.66
N LYS A 4 33.11 -28.39 11.17
CA LYS A 4 31.88 -28.00 10.47
C LYS A 4 32.02 -26.51 10.14
N LYS A 5 32.23 -26.17 8.87
CA LYS A 5 32.15 -24.78 8.41
C LYS A 5 30.75 -24.28 8.76
N SER A 6 30.66 -23.31 9.68
CA SER A 6 29.41 -22.62 9.91
C SER A 6 29.07 -21.92 8.61
N PHE A 7 27.84 -22.10 8.11
CA PHE A 7 27.30 -21.23 7.08
C PHE A 7 27.33 -19.83 7.69
N LYS A 8 28.34 -19.02 7.33
CA LYS A 8 28.28 -17.60 7.61
C LYS A 8 27.08 -17.12 6.81
N ASP A 9 26.07 -16.56 7.48
CA ASP A 9 25.00 -15.85 6.79
C ASP A 9 25.68 -14.80 5.91
N ILE A 10 25.71 -15.04 4.60
CA ILE A 10 26.18 -14.04 3.64
C ILE A 10 25.04 -13.03 3.54
N ILE A 11 25.02 -12.07 4.47
CA ILE A 11 24.19 -10.89 4.35
C ILE A 11 24.94 -9.94 3.43
N SER A 12 24.64 -10.00 2.14
CA SER A 12 25.09 -9.00 1.17
C SER A 12 24.03 -7.92 1.06
N GLU A 13 24.31 -6.74 1.62
CA GLU A 13 23.55 -5.54 1.30
C GLU A 13 24.12 -4.97 -0.01
N THR A 14 23.24 -4.66 -0.95
CA THR A 14 23.64 -4.16 -2.26
C THR A 14 22.68 -3.09 -2.70
N THR A 15 23.18 -1.87 -2.78
CA THR A 15 22.44 -0.73 -3.32
C THR A 15 22.63 -0.67 -4.84
N ILE A 16 21.55 -0.36 -5.53
CA ILE A 16 21.53 -0.10 -6.96
C ILE A 16 20.93 1.30 -7.13
N ASP A 17 21.81 2.29 -7.23
CA ASP A 17 21.44 3.71 -7.38
C ASP A 17 21.53 4.14 -8.86
N ASP A 18 20.89 5.27 -9.20
CA ASP A 18 21.03 6.00 -10.47
C ASP A 18 20.69 5.21 -11.75
N ILE A 19 19.63 4.40 -11.70
CA ILE A 19 19.06 3.78 -12.91
C ILE A 19 17.78 4.53 -13.29
N GLU A 20 17.85 5.37 -14.32
CA GLU A 20 16.70 6.06 -14.91
C GLU A 20 15.98 5.18 -15.95
N GLU A 21 15.82 3.88 -15.68
CA GLU A 21 15.13 2.96 -16.59
C GLU A 21 13.94 2.28 -15.92
N PRO A 22 12.77 2.23 -16.60
CA PRO A 22 11.55 1.64 -16.06
C PRO A 22 11.55 0.09 -16.10
N ASP A 23 12.60 -0.55 -16.62
CA ASP A 23 12.63 -2.01 -16.77
C ASP A 23 13.17 -2.72 -15.52
N ALA A 24 12.24 -3.30 -14.75
CA ALA A 24 12.50 -4.15 -13.60
C ALA A 24 13.52 -5.28 -13.86
N THR A 25 13.62 -5.79 -15.10
CA THR A 25 14.57 -6.83 -15.51
C THR A 25 16.01 -6.39 -15.29
N LYS A 26 16.32 -5.12 -15.60
CA LYS A 26 17.68 -4.59 -15.53
C LYS A 26 18.20 -4.55 -14.10
N TYR A 27 17.36 -4.14 -13.15
CA TYR A 27 17.70 -4.12 -11.72
C TYR A 27 18.04 -5.51 -11.19
N ILE A 28 17.24 -6.53 -11.54
CA ILE A 28 17.48 -7.90 -11.08
C ILE A 28 18.71 -8.51 -11.76
N ASN A 29 18.95 -8.22 -13.04
CA ASN A 29 20.17 -8.66 -13.73
C ASN A 29 21.44 -8.05 -13.09
N LEU A 30 21.41 -6.77 -12.73
CA LEU A 30 22.53 -6.16 -12.00
C LEU A 30 22.75 -6.78 -10.62
N LEU A 31 21.67 -7.13 -9.92
CA LEU A 31 21.76 -7.85 -8.66
C LEU A 31 22.36 -9.25 -8.84
N LYS A 32 22.02 -9.95 -9.93
CA LYS A 32 22.62 -11.23 -10.31
C LYS A 32 24.12 -11.11 -10.59
N ASP A 33 24.57 -10.04 -11.24
CA ASP A 33 25.98 -9.82 -11.53
C ASP A 33 26.79 -9.46 -10.28
N LYS A 34 26.18 -8.74 -9.32
CA LYS A 34 26.83 -8.34 -8.07
C LYS A 34 26.91 -9.48 -7.03
N ILE A 35 25.96 -10.42 -7.05
CA ILE A 35 25.91 -11.52 -6.08
C ILE A 35 26.53 -12.79 -6.70
N VAL A 36 27.79 -13.05 -6.36
CA VAL A 36 28.49 -14.27 -6.77
C VAL A 36 28.27 -15.37 -5.75
N ILE A 37 27.60 -16.46 -6.15
CA ILE A 37 27.39 -17.66 -5.34
C ILE A 37 28.06 -18.84 -6.04
N ASP A 38 29.07 -19.40 -5.39
CA ASP A 38 29.87 -20.55 -5.86
C ASP A 38 29.78 -21.77 -4.93
N GLN A 39 29.09 -21.64 -3.79
CA GLN A 39 28.92 -22.69 -2.80
C GLN A 39 27.46 -23.11 -2.65
N PHE A 40 27.23 -24.41 -2.81
CA PHE A 40 25.92 -25.05 -2.69
C PHE A 40 26.01 -26.29 -1.78
N PRO A 41 24.91 -26.70 -1.11
CA PRO A 41 23.57 -26.10 -1.16
C PRO A 41 23.45 -24.83 -0.29
N LEU A 42 22.60 -23.89 -0.71
CA LEU A 42 22.37 -22.62 -0.01
C LEU A 42 20.87 -22.33 0.10
N LYS A 43 20.43 -21.77 1.23
CA LYS A 43 19.07 -21.22 1.36
C LYS A 43 19.13 -19.71 1.10
N ILE A 44 18.42 -19.24 0.09
CA ILE A 44 18.43 -17.84 -0.36
C ILE A 44 17.07 -17.20 -0.04
N LYS A 45 17.10 -15.97 0.48
CA LYS A 45 15.95 -15.06 0.60
C LYS A 45 16.40 -13.69 0.13
N ILE A 46 15.64 -13.08 -0.78
CA ILE A 46 15.90 -11.72 -1.26
C ILE A 46 14.75 -10.83 -0.83
N ILE A 47 15.09 -9.68 -0.27
CA ILE A 47 14.18 -8.58 0.05
C ILE A 47 14.68 -7.39 -0.75
N ILE A 48 13.78 -6.80 -1.54
CA ILE A 48 14.07 -5.63 -2.36
C ILE A 48 13.28 -4.47 -1.78
N THR A 49 13.97 -3.41 -1.39
CA THR A 49 13.37 -2.13 -1.06
C THR A 49 13.51 -1.23 -2.28
N SER A 50 12.39 -0.65 -2.72
CA SER A 50 12.31 0.18 -3.93
C SER A 50 11.72 1.55 -3.59
N GLU A 51 12.38 2.60 -4.03
CA GLU A 51 11.86 3.98 -3.98
C GLU A 51 11.21 4.33 -5.32
N PHE A 52 9.94 4.71 -5.29
CA PHE A 52 9.20 5.14 -6.46
C PHE A 52 9.00 6.64 -6.42
N ALA A 53 9.42 7.34 -7.47
CA ALA A 53 9.08 8.74 -7.68
C ALA A 53 7.57 8.83 -7.94
N THR A 54 6.88 9.72 -7.21
CA THR A 54 5.47 9.98 -7.47
C THR A 54 5.31 11.30 -8.21
N PRO A 55 4.27 11.47 -9.02
CA PRO A 55 3.95 12.76 -9.64
C PRO A 55 3.50 13.84 -8.64
N ILE A 56 3.37 13.52 -7.34
CA ILE A 56 2.78 14.36 -6.30
C ILE A 56 3.89 14.80 -5.33
N ALA A 57 3.68 15.90 -4.58
CA ALA A 57 4.60 16.53 -3.61
C ALA A 57 5.15 15.65 -2.46
N PHE A 58 4.96 14.33 -2.49
CA PHE A 58 5.74 13.39 -1.70
C PHE A 58 6.91 12.93 -2.57
N ASP A 59 8.11 13.40 -2.22
CA ASP A 59 9.30 13.25 -3.07
C ASP A 59 9.55 11.78 -3.47
N ARG A 60 9.23 10.80 -2.61
CA ARG A 60 9.42 9.35 -2.84
C ARG A 60 8.46 8.49 -2.04
N ILE A 61 8.02 7.36 -2.60
CA ILE A 61 7.34 6.28 -1.86
C ILE A 61 8.27 5.06 -1.78
N GLU A 62 8.54 4.60 -0.56
CA GLU A 62 9.30 3.39 -0.32
C GLU A 62 8.36 2.17 -0.25
N SER A 63 8.72 1.10 -0.96
CA SER A 63 7.94 -0.13 -0.98
C SER A 63 8.85 -1.36 -0.92
N HIS A 64 8.33 -2.43 -0.35
CA HIS A 64 9.11 -3.62 0.01
C HIS A 64 8.57 -4.87 -0.68
N TYR A 65 9.42 -5.52 -1.46
CA TYR A 65 9.16 -6.82 -2.05
C TYR A 65 9.97 -7.91 -1.35
N SER A 66 9.29 -8.90 -0.78
CA SER A 66 9.92 -10.04 -0.11
C SER A 66 9.71 -11.32 -0.92
N HIS A 67 10.74 -11.78 -1.62
CA HIS A 67 10.66 -13.02 -2.40
C HIS A 67 10.67 -14.26 -1.48
N PRO A 68 9.90 -15.32 -1.81
CA PRO A 68 9.89 -16.56 -1.03
C PRO A 68 11.29 -17.19 -0.91
N ALA A 69 11.65 -17.60 0.30
CA ALA A 69 12.93 -18.26 0.52
C ALA A 69 12.99 -19.63 -0.20
N LYS A 70 14.08 -19.93 -0.89
CA LYS A 70 14.27 -21.20 -1.61
C LYS A 70 15.64 -21.81 -1.31
N VAL A 71 15.68 -23.14 -1.32
CA VAL A 71 16.94 -23.90 -1.24
C VAL A 71 17.45 -24.13 -2.65
N VAL A 72 18.65 -23.64 -2.93
CA VAL A 72 19.36 -23.78 -4.19
C VAL A 72 20.44 -24.83 -4.05
N LEU A 73 20.37 -25.86 -4.88
CA LEU A 73 21.26 -27.03 -4.83
C LEU A 73 22.38 -26.98 -5.88
N THR A 74 22.16 -26.25 -6.98
CA THR A 74 23.06 -26.18 -8.14
C THR A 74 23.00 -24.82 -8.81
N GLN A 75 23.96 -24.52 -9.69
CA GLN A 75 23.96 -23.31 -10.53
C GLN A 75 22.73 -23.21 -11.45
N ASN A 76 22.23 -24.35 -11.94
CA ASN A 76 21.00 -24.37 -12.76
C ASN A 76 19.77 -24.01 -11.93
N ASN A 77 19.70 -24.47 -10.67
CA ASN A 77 18.66 -24.07 -9.74
C ASN A 77 18.77 -22.58 -9.37
N LEU A 78 19.98 -22.03 -9.32
CA LEU A 78 20.22 -20.60 -9.07
C LEU A 78 19.70 -19.74 -10.23
N SER A 79 19.97 -20.13 -11.48
CA SER A 79 19.47 -19.42 -12.65
C SER A 79 17.95 -19.38 -12.68
N LYS A 80 17.30 -20.53 -12.43
CA LYS A 80 15.83 -20.63 -12.30
C LYS A 80 15.26 -19.79 -11.15
N PHE A 81 16.03 -19.62 -10.07
CA PHE A 81 15.63 -18.76 -8.96
C PHE A 81 15.60 -17.28 -9.39
N TYR A 82 16.60 -16.83 -10.16
CA TYR A 82 16.60 -15.47 -10.71
C TYR A 82 15.50 -15.24 -11.74
N ASP A 83 15.22 -16.21 -12.62
CA ASP A 83 14.13 -16.10 -13.59
C ASP A 83 12.78 -15.94 -12.87
N ASP A 84 12.49 -16.78 -11.86
CA ASP A 84 11.28 -16.68 -11.04
C ASP A 84 11.22 -15.39 -10.20
N LEU A 85 12.38 -14.84 -9.79
CA LEU A 85 12.47 -13.56 -9.12
C LEU A 85 12.06 -12.42 -10.05
N ILE A 86 12.56 -12.41 -11.29
CA ILE A 86 12.22 -11.40 -12.31
C ILE A 86 10.72 -11.41 -12.57
N ASP A 87 10.15 -12.57 -12.88
CA ASP A 87 8.74 -12.68 -13.25
C ASP A 87 7.82 -12.20 -12.12
N LYS A 88 8.12 -12.59 -10.87
CA LYS A 88 7.30 -12.19 -9.73
C LYS A 88 7.53 -10.74 -9.31
N PHE A 89 8.74 -10.22 -9.47
CA PHE A 89 9.02 -8.82 -9.19
C PHE A 89 8.31 -7.91 -10.20
N LYS A 90 8.32 -8.26 -11.49
CA LYS A 90 7.54 -7.56 -12.53
C LYS A 90 6.05 -7.52 -12.18
N ALA A 91 5.46 -8.69 -11.93
CA ALA A 91 4.04 -8.77 -11.56
C ALA A 91 3.71 -7.95 -10.31
N TRP A 92 4.65 -7.83 -9.36
CA TRP A 92 4.48 -6.99 -8.18
C TRP A 92 4.58 -5.50 -8.50
N VAL A 93 5.53 -5.08 -9.35
CA VAL A 93 5.65 -3.70 -9.84
C VAL A 93 4.40 -3.29 -10.60
N ASP A 94 3.89 -4.15 -11.50
CA ASP A 94 2.67 -3.90 -12.26
C ASP A 94 1.47 -3.72 -11.31
N GLN A 95 1.30 -4.60 -10.32
CA GLN A 95 0.24 -4.45 -9.30
C GLN A 95 0.41 -3.18 -8.47
N PHE A 96 1.64 -2.76 -8.18
CA PHE A 96 1.91 -1.53 -7.44
C PHE A 96 1.54 -0.30 -8.27
N GLN A 97 1.85 -0.30 -9.57
CA GLN A 97 1.48 0.74 -10.52
C GLN A 97 -0.03 0.79 -10.78
N GLU A 98 -0.69 -0.36 -10.96
CA GLU A 98 -2.15 -0.47 -11.15
C GLU A 98 -2.93 0.06 -9.93
N ARG A 99 -2.38 -0.08 -8.72
CA ARG A 99 -2.93 0.54 -7.50
C ARG A 99 -2.69 2.05 -7.42
N GLY A 100 -2.16 2.65 -8.48
CA GLY A 100 -1.96 4.09 -8.63
C GLY A 100 -0.78 4.64 -7.84
N SER A 101 0.22 3.81 -7.52
CA SER A 101 1.37 4.18 -6.66
C SER A 101 0.99 4.78 -5.29
N GLY A 102 -0.29 4.82 -4.91
CA GLY A 102 -0.74 5.39 -3.64
C GLY A 102 -2.08 6.13 -3.65
N LEU A 103 -2.43 6.93 -4.69
CA LEU A 103 -3.79 7.48 -4.97
C LEU A 103 -3.73 8.66 -5.99
N PRO A 104 -4.47 8.63 -7.12
CA PRO A 104 -4.51 9.70 -8.13
C PRO A 104 -5.60 10.75 -7.89
N PHE A 105 -6.25 10.74 -6.72
CA PHE A 105 -7.31 11.68 -6.36
C PHE A 105 -7.38 11.92 -4.85
N VAL A 106 -7.83 13.12 -4.47
CA VAL A 106 -8.11 13.53 -3.10
C VAL A 106 -9.61 13.58 -2.89
N ILE A 107 -10.08 13.07 -1.75
CA ILE A 107 -11.49 13.11 -1.35
C ILE A 107 -11.65 14.10 -0.21
N TYR A 108 -12.39 15.18 -0.46
CA TYR A 108 -12.89 16.09 0.55
C TYR A 108 -14.33 15.69 0.88
N CYS A 109 -14.65 15.51 2.15
CA CYS A 109 -16.00 15.15 2.56
C CYS A 109 -16.38 15.91 3.83
N ASP A 110 -17.61 16.40 3.85
CA ASP A 110 -18.22 17.01 5.02
C ASP A 110 -19.58 16.37 5.30
N PHE A 111 -19.94 16.28 6.58
CA PHE A 111 -21.21 15.74 7.03
C PHE A 111 -22.08 16.83 7.61
N GLU A 112 -23.36 16.84 7.24
CA GLU A 112 -24.35 17.64 7.95
C GLU A 112 -25.11 16.75 8.94
N ALA A 113 -25.47 17.33 10.09
CA ALA A 113 -26.16 16.63 11.16
C ALA A 113 -27.34 17.44 11.70
N CYS A 114 -28.43 16.74 12.00
CA CYS A 114 -29.58 17.30 12.71
C CYS A 114 -29.41 17.16 14.22
N ASN A 115 -29.82 18.19 14.96
CA ASN A 115 -29.99 18.07 16.41
C ASN A 115 -31.31 17.38 16.72
N ILE A 116 -31.23 16.22 17.37
CA ILE A 116 -32.39 15.46 17.83
C ILE A 116 -32.53 15.65 19.34
N PRO A 117 -33.69 16.14 19.83
CA PRO A 117 -33.94 16.29 21.25
C PRO A 117 -33.85 14.95 22.00
N MET A 118 -33.22 14.94 23.18
CA MET A 118 -33.19 13.78 24.06
C MET A 118 -34.37 13.86 25.05
N GLN A 119 -35.40 13.04 24.85
CA GLN A 119 -36.68 13.17 25.57
C GLN A 119 -36.72 12.57 27.01
N SER A 120 -35.69 11.86 27.50
CA SER A 120 -35.84 11.05 28.72
C SER A 120 -34.63 11.02 29.67
N CYS A 121 -33.99 12.16 29.94
CA CYS A 121 -32.95 12.21 30.96
C CYS A 121 -33.55 12.45 32.35
N THR A 122 -33.88 11.37 33.08
CA THR A 122 -34.18 11.46 34.52
C THR A 122 -32.86 11.55 35.29
N PRO A 123 -32.62 12.64 36.05
CA PRO A 123 -31.35 12.83 36.74
C PRO A 123 -31.20 11.90 37.95
N ASP A 124 -29.99 11.37 38.13
CA ASP A 124 -29.57 10.64 39.34
C ASP A 124 -29.08 11.68 40.38
N PRO A 125 -29.74 11.83 41.54
CA PRO A 125 -29.38 12.84 42.54
C PRO A 125 -28.03 12.57 43.23
N ASP A 126 -27.49 11.36 43.16
CA ASP A 126 -26.23 10.97 43.82
C ASP A 126 -24.99 11.16 42.93
N LYS A 127 -25.16 11.66 41.69
CA LYS A 127 -24.08 11.89 40.74
C LYS A 127 -24.14 13.30 40.16
N SER A 128 -22.98 13.95 40.05
CA SER A 128 -22.88 15.16 39.24
C SER A 128 -23.15 14.82 37.77
N TYR A 129 -24.11 15.50 37.16
CA TYR A 129 -24.48 15.29 35.75
C TYR A 129 -24.60 16.63 35.02
N THR A 130 -24.26 16.62 33.73
CA THR A 130 -24.54 17.70 32.77
C THR A 130 -25.67 17.19 31.86
N LYS A 131 -26.77 17.94 31.69
CA LYS A 131 -27.91 17.50 30.85
C LYS A 131 -27.55 17.58 29.36
N PRO A 132 -27.40 16.45 28.63
CA PRO A 132 -27.35 16.50 27.18
C PRO A 132 -28.78 16.72 26.69
N ILE A 133 -29.05 17.89 26.12
CA ILE A 133 -30.40 18.28 25.65
C ILE A 133 -30.69 17.79 24.22
N SER A 134 -29.65 17.55 23.43
CA SER A 134 -29.75 17.06 22.06
C SER A 134 -28.56 16.17 21.71
N LYS A 135 -28.79 15.24 20.78
CA LYS A 135 -27.73 14.52 20.08
C LYS A 135 -27.66 14.97 18.62
N GLN A 136 -26.48 14.95 18.02
CA GLN A 136 -26.32 15.16 16.58
C GLN A 136 -26.46 13.82 15.86
N GLU A 137 -27.31 13.76 14.85
CA GLU A 137 -27.48 12.60 13.98
C GLU A 137 -27.20 13.03 12.54
N ILE A 138 -26.21 12.38 11.93
CA ILE A 138 -25.76 12.66 10.56
C ILE A 138 -26.91 12.35 9.60
N ASN A 139 -27.26 13.31 8.75
CA ASN A 139 -28.39 13.21 7.81
C ASN A 139 -27.99 13.31 6.33
N SER A 140 -26.78 13.81 6.06
CA SER A 140 -26.28 13.97 4.70
C SER A 140 -24.77 14.15 4.64
N TYR A 141 -24.21 14.04 3.43
CA TYR A 141 -22.82 14.39 3.16
C TYR A 141 -22.66 15.10 1.81
N GLY A 142 -21.73 16.05 1.77
CA GLY A 142 -21.15 16.59 0.54
C GLY A 142 -19.75 16.05 0.35
N MET A 143 -19.46 15.47 -0.81
CA MET A 143 -18.15 14.87 -1.13
C MET A 143 -17.62 15.39 -2.46
N TYR A 144 -16.44 15.99 -2.45
CA TYR A 144 -15.71 16.39 -3.64
C TYR A 144 -14.50 15.50 -3.85
N VAL A 145 -14.43 14.84 -5.01
CA VAL A 145 -13.29 14.03 -5.41
C VAL A 145 -12.52 14.81 -6.47
N HIS A 146 -11.34 15.27 -6.09
CA HIS A 146 -10.44 16.03 -6.95
C HIS A 146 -9.37 15.11 -7.54
N SER A 147 -9.11 15.23 -8.82
CA SER A 147 -7.98 14.60 -9.49
C SER A 147 -7.32 15.61 -10.43
N ASP A 148 -6.00 15.67 -10.37
CA ASP A 148 -5.16 16.45 -11.29
C ASP A 148 -5.05 15.79 -12.68
N TYR A 149 -5.51 14.54 -12.81
CA TYR A 149 -5.39 13.70 -14.01
C TYR A 149 -6.78 13.34 -14.56
N PRO A 150 -7.46 14.27 -15.27
CA PRO A 150 -8.84 14.08 -15.72
C PRO A 150 -9.04 12.91 -16.68
N GLU A 151 -7.99 12.46 -17.36
CA GLU A 151 -7.96 11.27 -18.22
C GLU A 151 -8.07 9.94 -17.44
N ILE A 152 -7.65 9.92 -16.17
CA ILE A 152 -7.77 8.77 -15.27
C ILE A 152 -9.09 8.85 -14.52
N TYR A 153 -9.36 10.00 -13.90
CA TYR A 153 -10.59 10.24 -13.17
C TYR A 153 -10.98 11.71 -13.24
N LYS A 154 -12.11 12.00 -13.88
CA LYS A 154 -12.62 13.38 -13.90
C LYS A 154 -13.10 13.78 -12.51
N SER A 155 -12.57 14.89 -11.99
CA SER A 155 -13.02 15.51 -10.74
C SER A 155 -14.54 15.66 -10.69
N GLN A 156 -15.15 15.24 -9.58
CA GLN A 156 -16.61 15.12 -9.44
C GLN A 156 -17.07 15.50 -8.03
N TYR A 157 -18.27 16.06 -7.97
CA TYR A 157 -18.98 16.35 -6.72
C TYR A 157 -20.12 15.34 -6.53
N PHE A 158 -20.30 14.90 -5.30
CA PHE A 158 -21.35 13.99 -4.87
C PHE A 158 -22.05 14.58 -3.65
N HIS A 159 -23.35 14.38 -3.61
CA HIS A 159 -24.20 14.78 -2.50
C HIS A 159 -25.18 13.65 -2.20
N TYR A 160 -25.48 13.44 -0.93
CA TYR A 160 -26.47 12.44 -0.51
C TYR A 160 -27.19 12.91 0.74
N ASP A 161 -28.51 12.95 0.67
CA ASP A 161 -29.42 13.13 1.80
C ASP A 161 -30.24 11.86 2.01
N GLY A 162 -30.32 11.36 3.24
CA GLY A 162 -31.20 10.24 3.58
C GLY A 162 -30.65 9.34 4.66
N ASP A 163 -31.25 8.17 4.82
CA ASP A 163 -30.83 7.22 5.84
C ASP A 163 -29.49 6.56 5.49
N ASP A 164 -28.83 6.01 6.52
CA ASP A 164 -27.57 5.26 6.38
C ASP A 164 -26.45 6.07 5.68
N VAL A 165 -26.40 7.39 5.89
CA VAL A 165 -25.48 8.35 5.26
C VAL A 165 -24.04 7.84 5.18
N VAL A 166 -23.48 7.44 6.33
CA VAL A 166 -22.09 6.98 6.43
C VAL A 166 -21.86 5.71 5.59
N LYS A 167 -22.83 4.78 5.59
CA LYS A 167 -22.74 3.54 4.80
C LYS A 167 -22.85 3.84 3.30
N ASN A 168 -23.69 4.79 2.91
CA ASN A 168 -23.79 5.23 1.52
C ASN A 168 -22.50 5.92 1.05
N MET A 169 -21.92 6.79 1.87
CA MET A 169 -20.63 7.41 1.62
C MET A 169 -19.55 6.35 1.39
N TRP A 170 -19.43 5.36 2.29
CA TRP A 170 -18.46 4.28 2.14
C TRP A 170 -18.67 3.46 0.86
N LYS A 171 -19.91 3.09 0.54
CA LYS A 171 -20.22 2.42 -0.73
C LYS A 171 -19.76 3.25 -1.92
N LYS A 172 -19.97 4.57 -1.88
CA LYS A 172 -19.58 5.48 -2.96
C LYS A 172 -18.06 5.56 -3.09
N ILE A 173 -17.34 5.78 -1.99
CA ILE A 173 -15.87 5.77 -1.95
C ILE A 173 -15.33 4.46 -2.54
N MET A 174 -15.83 3.31 -2.06
CA MET A 174 -15.40 2.00 -2.56
C MET A 174 -15.72 1.77 -4.05
N SER A 175 -16.79 2.38 -4.59
CA SER A 175 -17.09 2.31 -6.02
C SER A 175 -16.09 3.10 -6.88
N ILE A 176 -15.50 4.16 -6.32
CA ILE A 176 -14.48 4.97 -7.00
C ILE A 176 -13.17 4.21 -7.07
N PHE A 177 -12.81 3.49 -6.01
CA PHE A 177 -11.62 2.62 -5.97
C PHE A 177 -11.71 1.36 -6.84
N LYS A 178 -12.90 0.98 -7.31
CA LYS A 178 -13.12 -0.23 -8.12
C LYS A 178 -13.22 0.04 -9.63
N LYS A 179 -13.17 1.32 -10.03
CA LYS A 179 -13.09 1.72 -11.44
C LYS A 179 -11.64 1.75 -11.88
#